data_AF-A0A0D2KFT0-F1
#
_entry.id   AF-A0A0D2KFT0-F1
#
_cell.length_a   1.000
_cell.length_b   1.000
_cell.length_c   1.000
_cell.angle_alpha   90.00
_cell.angle_beta   90.00
_cell.angle_gamma   90.00
#
_symmetry.space_group_name_H-M   'P 1'
#
loop_
_entity.id
_entity.type
_entity.pdbx_description
1 polymer ?
#
loop_
_entity_poly.entity_id
_entity_poly.type
_entity_poly.pdbx_seq_one_letter_code
_entity_poly.pdbx_strand_id
1 'polypeptide(L)'
;MPPGADAVAQARALLQQLRALAAQHDQVLSTYESQLDAMVAAGPSKLSAKAPNKRPLLSEPEGPEAKKQRLVAEQHQRRNALWHECYKVLDRCRRNQKAEAFKKPVDPIRMKIPDYPLIVKHPMDMQTVGEKLKHRVYKDPAEFAADMRLIWHNAQLYNPPAHPVAAAALTMSEFFERAWAPLQVEKQWAVQQQEEDLTREALQGKMDGLPSLDLPKQLKDKRDMLGHYIAARDYNEGLPPGALGPCDPSRAMSFEEKRKLSAHLTQLPNEQLQGVVEIVEAALAAHAVSRLGG
;
A
#
# COMPACT_ATOMS: atom_id res chain seq x y z
N MET A 1 37.12 -19.97 43.14
CA MET A 1 37.67 -20.85 42.09
C MET A 1 37.76 -20.03 40.81
N PRO A 2 38.94 -19.83 40.21
CA PRO A 2 39.02 -19.21 38.89
C PRO A 2 38.27 -20.10 37.87
N PRO A 3 37.61 -19.50 36.86
CA PRO A 3 36.94 -20.29 35.82
C PRO A 3 37.93 -21.26 35.18
N GLY A 4 37.51 -22.53 35.04
CA GLY A 4 38.35 -23.59 34.47
C GLY A 4 38.88 -23.15 33.10
N ALA A 5 40.16 -23.46 32.82
CA ALA A 5 40.87 -23.04 31.60
C ALA A 5 40.10 -23.33 30.31
N ASP A 6 39.23 -24.34 30.33
CA ASP A 6 38.35 -24.75 29.23
C ASP A 6 37.25 -23.70 28.91
N ALA A 7 36.62 -23.09 29.92
CA ALA A 7 35.62 -22.05 29.71
C ALA A 7 36.22 -20.76 29.11
N VAL A 8 37.47 -20.45 29.46
CA VAL A 8 38.21 -19.31 28.90
C VAL A 8 38.60 -19.58 27.44
N ALA A 9 38.94 -20.82 27.10
CA ALA A 9 39.22 -21.23 25.72
C ALA A 9 37.97 -21.15 24.84
N GLN A 10 36.82 -21.63 25.34
CA GLN A 10 35.53 -21.56 24.63
C GLN A 10 35.07 -20.12 24.40
N ALA A 11 35.21 -19.24 25.41
CA ALA A 11 34.88 -17.82 25.27
C ALA A 11 35.78 -17.11 24.23
N ARG A 12 37.07 -17.47 24.17
CA ARG A 12 38.00 -16.94 23.14
C ARG A 12 37.63 -17.42 21.73
N ALA A 13 37.26 -18.69 21.59
CA ALA A 13 36.82 -19.24 20.31
C ALA A 13 35.54 -18.54 19.80
N LEU A 14 34.58 -18.29 20.69
CA LEU A 14 33.33 -17.63 20.34
C LEU A 14 33.53 -16.15 19.96
N LEU A 15 34.43 -15.44 20.65
CA LEU A 15 34.86 -14.09 20.27
C LEU A 15 35.57 -14.07 18.91
N GLN A 16 36.35 -15.10 18.57
CA GLN A 16 37.01 -15.21 17.28
C GLN A 16 36.00 -15.46 16.15
N GLN A 17 34.97 -16.27 16.38
CA GLN A 17 33.86 -16.46 15.45
C GLN A 17 33.06 -15.17 15.22
N LEU A 18 32.74 -14.43 16.28
CA LEU A 18 32.06 -13.13 16.17
C LEU A 18 32.87 -12.11 15.35
N ARG A 19 34.19 -12.06 15.56
CA ARG A 19 35.08 -11.19 14.77
C ARG A 19 35.13 -11.61 13.29
N ALA A 20 35.17 -12.91 13.01
CA ALA A 20 35.15 -13.41 11.65
C ALA A 20 33.81 -13.07 10.94
N LEU A 21 32.69 -13.18 11.65
CA LEU A 21 31.37 -12.83 11.11
C LEU A 21 31.25 -11.31 10.86
N ALA A 22 31.78 -10.48 11.76
CA ALA A 22 31.84 -9.04 11.57
C ALA A 22 32.68 -8.66 10.33
N ALA A 23 33.83 -9.31 10.13
CA ALA A 23 34.67 -9.09 8.95
C ALA A 23 33.97 -9.50 7.64
N GLN A 24 33.19 -10.60 7.66
CA GLN A 24 32.37 -10.99 6.50
C GLN A 24 31.30 -9.95 6.19
N HIS A 25 30.66 -9.38 7.21
CA HIS A 25 29.67 -8.32 7.04
C HIS A 25 30.30 -7.04 6.46
N ASP A 26 31.48 -6.63 6.95
CA ASP A 26 32.22 -5.48 6.41
C ASP A 26 32.64 -5.70 4.95
N GLN A 27 33.00 -6.92 4.58
CA GLN A 27 33.30 -7.25 3.19
C GLN A 27 32.07 -7.15 2.29
N VAL A 28 30.89 -7.60 2.75
CA VAL A 28 29.63 -7.43 2.01
C VAL A 28 29.28 -5.95 1.86
N LEU A 29 29.42 -5.15 2.91
CA LEU A 29 29.19 -3.70 2.84
C LEU A 29 30.13 -3.02 1.84
N SER A 30 31.43 -3.34 1.89
CA SER A 30 32.42 -2.81 0.95
C SER A 30 32.10 -3.17 -0.51
N THR A 31 31.63 -4.40 -0.77
CA THR A 31 31.19 -4.78 -2.12
C THR A 31 29.96 -3.99 -2.58
N TYR A 32 29.05 -3.67 -1.65
CA TYR A 32 27.84 -2.90 -1.95
C TYR A 32 28.17 -1.42 -2.21
N GLU A 33 29.06 -0.84 -1.42
CA GLU A 33 29.58 0.53 -1.61
C GLU A 33 30.33 0.66 -2.94
N SER A 34 31.18 -0.31 -3.28
CA SER A 34 31.88 -0.33 -4.56
C SER A 34 30.92 -0.45 -5.77
N GLN A 35 29.83 -1.21 -5.63
CA GLN A 35 28.77 -1.29 -6.65
C GLN A 35 28.02 0.04 -6.79
N LEU A 36 27.72 0.72 -5.67
CA LEU A 36 27.11 2.05 -5.67
C LEU A 36 28.01 3.10 -6.32
N ASP A 37 29.30 3.10 -5.99
CA ASP A 37 30.27 4.01 -6.60
C ASP A 37 30.42 3.75 -8.10
N ALA A 38 30.38 2.50 -8.55
CA ALA A 38 30.37 2.15 -9.97
C ALA A 38 29.08 2.65 -10.68
N MET A 39 27.93 2.56 -10.02
CA MET A 39 26.65 3.07 -10.54
C MET A 39 26.61 4.61 -10.60
N VAL A 40 27.25 5.29 -9.65
CA VAL A 40 27.36 6.75 -9.61
C VAL A 40 28.41 7.25 -10.63
N ALA A 41 29.54 6.56 -10.76
CA ALA A 41 30.59 6.86 -11.75
C ALA A 41 30.12 6.61 -13.19
N ALA A 42 29.15 5.72 -13.41
CA ALA A 42 28.56 5.49 -14.72
C ALA A 42 27.79 6.70 -15.29
N GLY A 43 27.35 7.65 -14.43
CA GLY A 43 26.69 8.90 -14.82
C GLY A 43 25.45 8.75 -15.74
N PRO A 44 24.63 9.79 -15.94
CA PRO A 44 23.59 9.76 -16.95
C PRO A 44 24.26 9.82 -18.32
N SER A 45 24.27 8.70 -19.05
CA SER A 45 24.75 8.65 -20.42
C SER A 45 23.90 9.55 -21.33
N LYS A 46 24.45 10.74 -21.60
CA LYS A 46 24.28 11.65 -22.75
C LYS A 46 22.85 11.86 -23.30
N LEU A 47 22.31 13.05 -23.00
CA LEU A 47 21.39 13.77 -23.87
C LEU A 47 22.07 13.98 -25.24
N SER A 48 21.60 13.27 -26.27
CA SER A 48 22.00 13.50 -27.66
C SER A 48 21.29 14.75 -28.20
N ALA A 49 22.06 15.58 -28.89
CA ALA A 49 21.61 16.75 -29.64
C ALA A 49 20.47 16.42 -30.61
N LYS A 50 19.56 17.40 -30.78
CA LYS A 50 18.47 17.40 -31.76
C LYS A 50 19.03 17.18 -33.17
N ALA A 51 18.62 16.10 -33.84
CA ALA A 51 18.74 15.87 -35.27
C ALA A 51 17.38 15.40 -35.82
N PRO A 52 17.06 15.66 -37.10
CA PRO A 52 15.69 15.77 -37.58
C PRO A 52 15.00 14.41 -37.75
N ASN A 53 13.67 14.44 -37.62
CA ASN A 53 12.71 13.35 -37.82
C ASN A 53 13.21 12.22 -38.74
N LYS A 54 13.60 11.09 -38.16
CA LYS A 54 13.59 9.79 -38.82
C LYS A 54 12.55 8.92 -38.13
N ARG A 55 11.62 8.36 -38.92
CA ARG A 55 10.61 7.39 -38.46
C ARG A 55 11.27 6.29 -37.63
N PRO A 56 10.64 5.78 -36.56
CA PRO A 56 11.24 4.74 -35.72
C PRO A 56 11.47 3.48 -36.55
N LEU A 57 12.72 3.03 -36.61
CA LEU A 57 13.05 1.69 -37.09
C LEU A 57 12.53 0.70 -36.03
N LEU A 58 11.70 -0.25 -36.45
CA LEU A 58 11.14 -1.30 -35.61
C LEU A 58 12.28 -2.08 -34.92
N SER A 59 12.36 -2.02 -33.59
CA SER A 59 13.27 -2.87 -32.82
C SER A 59 12.80 -4.32 -32.89
N GLU A 60 13.74 -5.25 -33.08
CA GLU A 60 13.53 -6.71 -33.05
C GLU A 60 12.60 -7.12 -31.89
N PRO A 61 11.67 -8.08 -32.10
CA PRO A 61 10.75 -8.52 -31.06
C PRO A 61 11.51 -9.20 -29.92
N GLU A 62 11.48 -8.60 -28.72
CA GLU A 62 12.05 -9.20 -27.50
C GLU A 62 11.56 -10.65 -27.32
N GLY A 63 12.49 -11.57 -27.09
CA GLY A 63 12.21 -12.99 -26.86
C GLY A 63 11.33 -13.24 -25.62
N PRO A 64 10.59 -14.36 -25.56
CA PRO A 64 9.65 -14.65 -24.47
C PRO A 64 10.28 -14.63 -23.06
N GLU A 65 11.52 -15.09 -22.95
CA GLU A 65 12.24 -15.16 -21.66
C GLU A 65 12.64 -13.77 -21.14
N ALA A 66 13.09 -12.86 -22.02
CA ALA A 66 13.40 -11.49 -21.65
C ALA A 66 12.15 -10.72 -21.16
N LYS A 67 11.00 -10.97 -21.79
CA LYS A 67 9.71 -10.39 -21.37
C LYS A 67 9.31 -10.87 -19.96
N LYS A 68 9.50 -12.17 -19.67
CA LYS A 68 9.21 -12.74 -18.35
C LYS A 68 10.10 -12.13 -17.26
N GLN A 69 11.41 -12.01 -17.51
CA GLN A 69 12.35 -11.43 -16.57
C GLN A 69 12.04 -9.96 -16.26
N ARG A 70 11.68 -9.16 -17.27
CA ARG A 70 11.28 -7.76 -17.09
C ARG A 70 10.05 -7.64 -16.18
N LEU A 71 9.05 -8.48 -16.40
CA LEU A 71 7.81 -8.44 -15.62
C LEU A 71 8.04 -8.80 -14.14
N VAL A 72 8.88 -9.79 -13.86
CA VAL A 72 9.28 -10.14 -12.49
C VAL A 72 10.03 -8.98 -11.81
N ALA A 73 10.95 -8.33 -12.53
CA ALA A 73 11.67 -7.17 -12.02
C ALA A 73 10.73 -6.00 -11.70
N GLU A 74 9.75 -5.73 -12.57
CA GLU A 74 8.75 -4.68 -12.37
C GLU A 74 7.87 -4.97 -11.14
N GLN A 75 7.41 -6.21 -10.97
CA GLN A 75 6.67 -6.64 -9.77
C GLN A 75 7.49 -6.44 -8.50
N HIS A 76 8.75 -6.87 -8.52
CA HIS A 76 9.65 -6.68 -7.39
C HIS A 76 9.83 -5.19 -7.04
N GLN A 77 9.99 -4.33 -8.05
CA GLN A 77 10.10 -2.88 -7.88
C GLN A 77 8.83 -2.28 -7.25
N ARG A 78 7.64 -2.68 -7.71
CA ARG A 78 6.36 -2.22 -7.15
C ARG A 78 6.21 -2.61 -5.67
N ARG A 79 6.54 -3.85 -5.30
CA ARG A 79 6.53 -4.28 -3.88
C ARG A 79 7.50 -3.48 -3.04
N ASN A 80 8.71 -3.25 -3.54
CA ASN A 80 9.71 -2.46 -2.82
C ASN A 80 9.27 -1.01 -2.63
N ALA A 81 8.55 -0.43 -3.59
CA ALA A 81 7.97 0.90 -3.44
C ALA A 81 6.95 0.95 -2.30
N LEU A 82 6.05 -0.05 -2.20
CA LEU A 82 5.07 -0.13 -1.10
C LEU A 82 5.75 -0.28 0.27
N TRP A 83 6.78 -1.13 0.36
CA TRP A 83 7.57 -1.24 1.59
C TRP A 83 8.28 0.07 1.93
N HIS A 84 8.78 0.80 0.92
CA HIS A 84 9.42 2.09 1.13
C HIS A 84 8.45 3.14 1.69
N GLU A 85 7.18 3.12 1.27
CA GLU A 85 6.14 3.95 1.88
C GLU A 85 5.91 3.60 3.36
N CYS A 86 5.93 2.32 3.73
CA CYS A 86 5.86 1.90 5.14
C CYS A 86 7.02 2.49 5.96
N TYR A 87 8.24 2.45 5.41
CA TYR A 87 9.41 3.06 6.03
C TYR A 87 9.27 4.56 6.23
N LYS A 88 8.79 5.28 5.22
CA LYS A 88 8.57 6.74 5.31
C LYS A 88 7.58 7.08 6.42
N VAL A 89 6.50 6.31 6.56
CA VAL A 89 5.52 6.52 7.62
C VAL A 89 6.12 6.26 9.00
N LEU A 90 6.86 5.16 9.17
CA LEU A 90 7.57 4.86 10.42
C LEU A 90 8.55 5.99 10.78
N ASP A 91 9.35 6.45 9.83
CA ASP A 91 10.34 7.50 10.06
C ASP A 91 9.68 8.85 10.42
N ARG A 92 8.58 9.20 9.74
CA ARG A 92 7.76 10.37 10.11
C ARG A 92 7.23 10.27 11.53
N CYS A 93 6.77 9.09 11.95
CA CYS A 93 6.30 8.87 13.33
C CYS A 93 7.44 9.02 14.33
N ARG A 94 8.62 8.44 14.06
CA ARG A 94 9.80 8.54 14.94
C ARG A 94 10.29 9.98 15.16
N ARG A 95 10.14 10.85 14.15
CA ARG A 95 10.52 12.27 14.22
C ARG A 95 9.50 13.16 14.94
N ASN A 96 8.31 12.65 15.23
CA ASN A 96 7.30 13.41 15.96
C ASN A 96 7.74 13.64 17.43
N GLN A 97 7.51 14.84 17.96
CA GLN A 97 7.88 15.20 19.33
C GLN A 97 7.17 14.34 20.40
N LYS A 98 5.97 13.83 20.09
CA LYS A 98 5.20 12.96 20.99
C LYS A 98 5.64 11.49 20.94
N ALA A 99 6.63 11.16 20.10
CA ALA A 99 7.01 9.79 19.83
C ALA A 99 7.96 9.17 20.87
N GLU A 100 8.52 9.97 21.79
CA GLU A 100 9.68 9.59 22.60
C GLU A 100 9.48 8.28 23.39
N ALA A 101 8.33 8.12 24.05
CA ALA A 101 8.00 6.94 24.85
C ALA A 101 7.86 5.65 24.03
N PHE A 102 7.76 5.75 22.70
CA PHE A 102 7.44 4.64 21.80
C PHE A 102 8.60 4.23 20.90
N LYS A 103 9.74 4.93 20.99
CA LYS A 103 10.91 4.71 20.14
C LYS A 103 11.64 3.41 20.44
N LYS A 104 11.57 2.93 21.68
CA LYS A 104 12.29 1.75 22.18
C LYS A 104 11.34 0.85 22.98
N PRO A 105 11.68 -0.44 23.14
CA PRO A 105 10.91 -1.34 23.98
C PRO A 105 10.74 -0.79 25.40
N VAL A 106 9.56 -1.00 25.98
CA VAL A 106 9.32 -0.71 27.41
C VAL A 106 10.18 -1.67 28.23
N ASP A 107 10.87 -1.13 29.25
CA ASP A 107 11.70 -1.91 30.18
C ASP A 107 11.02 -1.90 31.56
N PRO A 108 10.26 -2.96 31.89
CA PRO A 108 9.47 -2.99 33.12
C PRO A 108 10.29 -2.90 34.39
N ILE A 109 11.52 -3.43 34.37
CA ILE A 109 12.42 -3.44 35.52
C ILE A 109 12.98 -2.04 35.75
N ARG A 110 13.55 -1.44 34.69
CA ARG A 110 14.15 -0.10 34.78
C ARG A 110 13.12 0.98 35.09
N MET A 111 11.89 0.83 34.59
CA MET A 111 10.78 1.75 34.83
C MET A 111 9.98 1.44 36.11
N LYS A 112 10.33 0.38 36.86
CA LYS A 112 9.68 -0.04 38.10
C LYS A 112 8.17 -0.31 37.95
N ILE A 113 7.79 -0.95 36.85
CA ILE A 113 6.41 -1.32 36.49
C ILE A 113 6.29 -2.85 36.27
N PRO A 114 6.44 -3.67 37.32
CA PRO A 114 6.54 -5.12 37.17
C PRO A 114 5.27 -5.80 36.64
N ASP A 115 4.12 -5.12 36.71
CA ASP A 115 2.83 -5.57 36.20
C ASP A 115 2.65 -5.35 34.70
N TYR A 116 3.53 -4.59 34.04
CA TYR A 116 3.46 -4.32 32.60
C TYR A 116 3.30 -5.58 31.73
N PRO A 117 4.14 -6.64 31.85
CA PRO A 117 3.97 -7.86 31.07
C PRO A 117 2.70 -8.67 31.45
N LEU A 118 2.10 -8.39 32.61
CA LEU A 118 0.83 -9.01 33.00
C LEU A 118 -0.37 -8.34 32.31
N ILE A 119 -0.26 -7.06 31.97
CA ILE A 119 -1.33 -6.30 31.31
C ILE A 119 -1.12 -6.29 29.78
N VAL A 120 0.08 -5.92 29.34
CA VAL A 120 0.45 -5.85 27.92
C VAL A 120 1.01 -7.18 27.46
N LYS A 121 0.20 -7.95 26.74
CA LYS A 121 0.54 -9.32 26.28
C LYS A 121 1.47 -9.36 25.08
N HIS A 122 1.38 -8.36 24.21
CA HIS A 122 2.17 -8.27 22.99
C HIS A 122 2.86 -6.92 22.96
N PRO A 123 3.99 -6.75 23.68
CA PRO A 123 4.73 -5.50 23.66
C PRO A 123 5.21 -5.19 22.23
N MET A 124 5.16 -3.92 21.87
CA MET A 124 5.61 -3.43 20.56
C MET A 124 6.13 -2.01 20.70
N ASP A 125 7.09 -1.65 19.85
CA ASP A 125 7.72 -0.33 19.81
C ASP A 125 8.27 -0.05 18.40
N MET A 126 8.53 1.22 18.11
CA MET A 126 8.95 1.62 16.76
C MET A 126 10.35 1.13 16.39
N GLN A 127 11.25 0.82 17.34
CA GLN A 127 12.54 0.19 17.02
C GLN A 127 12.28 -1.22 16.49
N THR A 128 11.53 -2.03 17.24
CA THR A 128 11.15 -3.40 16.85
C THR A 128 10.43 -3.41 15.50
N VAL A 129 9.47 -2.51 15.26
CA VAL A 129 8.79 -2.39 13.95
C VAL A 129 9.78 -2.10 12.82
N GLY A 130 10.76 -1.22 13.06
CA GLY A 130 11.80 -0.93 12.08
C GLY A 130 12.71 -2.12 11.79
N GLU A 131 13.03 -2.92 12.81
CA GLU A 131 13.80 -4.16 12.64
C GLU A 131 12.99 -5.20 11.87
N LYS A 132 11.69 -5.36 12.15
CA LYS A 132 10.78 -6.25 11.40
C LYS A 132 10.66 -5.84 9.93
N LEU A 133 10.56 -4.54 9.63
CA LEU A 133 10.59 -4.01 8.26
C LEU A 133 11.94 -4.29 7.56
N LYS A 134 13.06 -4.17 8.29
CA LYS A 134 14.42 -4.35 7.73
C LYS A 134 14.68 -5.78 7.32
N HIS A 135 14.28 -6.71 8.17
CA HIS A 135 14.47 -8.13 7.92
C HIS A 135 13.31 -8.77 7.16
N ARG A 136 12.39 -7.96 6.59
CA ARG A 136 11.23 -8.44 5.80
C ARG A 136 10.40 -9.50 6.54
N VAL A 137 10.19 -9.29 7.84
CA VAL A 137 9.43 -10.20 8.71
C VAL A 137 7.93 -10.13 8.40
N TYR A 138 7.45 -8.94 8.03
CA TYR A 138 6.04 -8.74 7.66
C TYR A 138 5.72 -9.40 6.31
N LYS A 139 4.60 -10.11 6.26
CA LYS A 139 4.10 -10.74 5.03
C LYS A 139 3.52 -9.71 4.07
N ASP A 140 2.83 -8.72 4.64
CA ASP A 140 2.19 -7.64 3.92
C ASP A 140 2.24 -6.32 4.71
N PRO A 141 1.94 -5.18 4.06
CA PRO A 141 1.89 -3.88 4.73
C PRO A 141 0.81 -3.73 5.80
N ALA A 142 -0.22 -4.58 5.81
CA ALA A 142 -1.28 -4.52 6.83
C ALA A 142 -0.77 -5.02 8.18
N GLU A 143 0.09 -6.05 8.21
CA GLU A 143 0.76 -6.49 9.44
C GLU A 143 1.65 -5.38 10.04
N PHE A 144 2.34 -4.58 9.20
CA PHE A 144 3.09 -3.40 9.65
C PHE A 144 2.15 -2.36 10.30
N ALA A 145 1.03 -2.04 9.64
CA ALA A 145 0.08 -1.07 10.17
C ALA A 145 -0.56 -1.55 11.49
N ALA A 146 -0.84 -2.86 11.60
CA ALA A 146 -1.34 -3.48 12.82
C ALA A 146 -0.36 -3.32 13.99
N ASP A 147 0.94 -3.57 13.77
CA ASP A 147 1.96 -3.36 14.81
C ASP A 147 2.09 -1.88 15.20
N MET A 148 2.02 -0.95 14.24
CA MET A 148 2.04 0.48 14.54
C MET A 148 0.85 0.88 15.44
N ARG A 149 -0.36 0.39 15.12
CA ARG A 149 -1.57 0.61 15.94
C ARG A 149 -1.44 -0.04 17.33
N LEU A 150 -0.83 -1.22 17.40
CA LEU A 150 -0.61 -1.95 18.64
C LEU A 150 0.25 -1.16 19.64
N ILE A 151 1.27 -0.42 19.17
CA ILE A 151 2.09 0.45 20.03
C ILE A 151 1.20 1.45 20.78
N TRP A 152 0.32 2.15 20.07
CA TRP A 152 -0.56 3.16 20.65
C TRP A 152 -1.62 2.53 21.56
N HIS A 153 -2.19 1.41 21.12
CA HIS A 153 -3.19 0.68 21.88
C HIS A 153 -2.62 0.18 23.22
N ASN A 154 -1.45 -0.45 23.22
CA ASN A 154 -0.78 -0.91 24.43
C ASN A 154 -0.51 0.24 25.41
N ALA A 155 -0.13 1.40 24.90
CA ALA A 155 0.10 2.58 25.72
C ALA A 155 -1.19 3.09 26.38
N GLN A 156 -2.32 3.12 25.65
CA GLN A 156 -3.62 3.50 26.21
C GLN A 156 -4.20 2.43 27.14
N LEU A 157 -3.91 1.16 26.90
CA LEU A 157 -4.33 0.04 27.75
C LEU A 157 -3.65 0.09 29.12
N TYR A 158 -2.34 0.30 29.14
CA TYR A 158 -1.58 0.28 30.38
C TYR A 158 -1.66 1.59 31.16
N ASN A 159 -1.67 2.74 30.47
CA ASN A 159 -1.61 4.04 31.11
C ASN A 159 -3.01 4.65 31.25
N PRO A 160 -3.40 5.22 32.41
CA PRO A 160 -4.69 5.85 32.57
C PRO A 160 -4.84 7.07 31.64
N PRO A 161 -6.07 7.50 31.27
CA PRO A 161 -6.29 8.56 30.28
C PRO A 161 -5.60 9.91 30.59
N ALA A 162 -5.46 10.25 31.87
CA ALA A 162 -4.77 11.48 32.31
C ALA A 162 -3.24 11.40 32.21
N HIS A 163 -2.68 10.21 31.95
CA HIS A 163 -1.23 10.01 31.89
C HIS A 163 -0.67 10.62 30.59
N PRO A 164 0.47 11.34 30.63
CA PRO A 164 1.05 11.97 29.44
C PRO A 164 1.34 11.00 28.29
N VAL A 165 1.69 9.74 28.60
CA VAL A 165 1.94 8.72 27.57
C VAL A 165 0.64 8.27 26.88
N ALA A 166 -0.49 8.21 27.60
CA ALA A 166 -1.79 7.90 26.98
C ALA A 166 -2.23 9.02 26.03
N ALA A 167 -2.08 10.28 26.46
CA ALA A 167 -2.35 11.45 25.61
C ALA A 167 -1.43 11.52 24.37
N ALA A 168 -0.14 11.20 24.54
CA ALA A 168 0.80 11.11 23.44
C ALA A 168 0.44 9.97 22.47
N ALA A 169 0.00 8.81 22.98
CA ALA A 169 -0.43 7.68 22.17
C ALA A 169 -1.65 8.01 21.31
N LEU A 170 -2.64 8.72 21.88
CA LEU A 170 -3.79 9.21 21.11
C LEU A 170 -3.35 10.14 19.97
N THR A 171 -2.50 11.13 20.29
CA THR A 171 -1.96 12.06 19.29
C THR A 171 -1.18 11.33 18.19
N MET A 172 -0.35 10.35 18.56
CA MET A 172 0.46 9.56 17.63
C MET A 172 -0.39 8.63 16.77
N SER A 173 -1.48 8.07 17.33
CA SER A 173 -2.43 7.24 16.58
C SER A 173 -3.11 8.04 15.47
N GLU A 174 -3.62 9.23 15.78
CA GLU A 174 -4.21 10.12 14.76
C GLU A 174 -3.19 10.56 13.71
N PHE A 175 -1.98 10.90 14.15
CA PHE A 175 -0.89 11.27 13.25
C PHE A 175 -0.52 10.14 12.30
N PHE A 176 -0.46 8.91 12.80
CA PHE A 176 -0.20 7.71 12.01
C PHE A 176 -1.30 7.51 10.96
N GLU A 177 -2.58 7.52 11.33
CA GLU A 177 -3.67 7.32 10.37
C GLU A 177 -3.71 8.41 9.28
N ARG A 178 -3.45 9.67 9.65
CA ARG A 178 -3.33 10.78 8.67
C ARG A 178 -2.17 10.59 7.70
N ALA A 179 -1.10 9.95 8.13
CA ALA A 179 0.04 9.63 7.27
C ALA A 179 -0.19 8.35 6.44
N TRP A 180 -0.93 7.38 6.98
CA TRP A 180 -1.13 6.05 6.41
C TRP A 180 -2.28 5.99 5.39
N ALA A 181 -3.46 6.50 5.74
CA ALA A 181 -4.68 6.34 4.95
C ALA A 181 -4.56 6.85 3.50
N PRO A 182 -3.96 8.02 3.21
CA PRO A 182 -3.85 8.52 1.83
C PRO A 182 -2.98 7.64 0.93
N LEU A 183 -2.05 6.86 1.49
CA LEU A 183 -1.13 6.03 0.72
C LEU A 183 -1.82 4.80 0.12
N GLN A 184 -2.94 4.36 0.70
CA GLN A 184 -3.69 3.18 0.26
C GLN A 184 -2.81 1.93 0.04
N VAL A 185 -1.74 1.77 0.85
CA VAL A 185 -0.71 0.73 0.63
C VAL A 185 -1.31 -0.67 0.65
N GLU A 186 -2.23 -0.96 1.58
CA GLU A 186 -2.90 -2.25 1.71
C GLU A 186 -3.70 -2.60 0.44
N LYS A 187 -4.44 -1.62 -0.11
CA LYS A 187 -5.18 -1.77 -1.37
C LYS A 187 -4.24 -2.02 -2.54
N GLN A 188 -3.18 -1.22 -2.66
CA GLN A 188 -2.21 -1.36 -3.75
C GLN A 188 -1.50 -2.71 -3.69
N TRP A 189 -1.17 -3.18 -2.48
CA TRP A 189 -0.61 -4.50 -2.25
C TRP A 189 -1.56 -5.61 -2.69
N ALA A 190 -2.85 -5.52 -2.34
CA ALA A 190 -3.85 -6.50 -2.74
C ALA A 190 -4.03 -6.57 -4.27
N VAL A 191 -4.07 -5.41 -4.96
CA VAL A 191 -4.09 -5.35 -6.43
C VAL A 191 -2.88 -6.08 -7.00
N GLN A 192 -1.70 -5.78 -6.47
CA GLN A 192 -0.47 -6.36 -6.97
C GLN A 192 -0.43 -7.88 -6.77
N GLN A 193 -0.84 -8.39 -5.61
CA GLN A 193 -0.94 -9.83 -5.37
C GLN A 193 -1.86 -10.50 -6.39
N GLN A 194 -3.01 -9.90 -6.67
CA GLN A 194 -3.94 -10.42 -7.67
C GLN A 194 -3.35 -10.42 -9.09
N GLU A 195 -2.63 -9.37 -9.48
CA GLU A 195 -1.92 -9.31 -10.77
C GLU A 195 -0.82 -10.38 -10.88
N GLU A 196 -0.07 -10.62 -9.79
CA GLU A 196 0.96 -11.64 -9.70
C GLU A 196 0.37 -13.05 -9.86
N ASP A 197 -0.74 -13.35 -9.17
CA ASP A 197 -1.42 -14.64 -9.25
C ASP A 197 -1.97 -14.91 -10.66
N LEU A 198 -2.64 -13.93 -11.27
CA LEU A 198 -3.14 -14.05 -12.65
C LEU A 198 -2.01 -14.28 -13.65
N THR A 199 -0.89 -13.59 -13.45
CA THR A 199 0.28 -13.77 -14.33
C THR A 199 0.89 -15.16 -14.16
N ARG A 200 0.97 -15.65 -12.92
CA ARG A 200 1.45 -17.00 -12.61
C ARG A 200 0.56 -18.07 -13.24
N GLU A 201 -0.76 -17.94 -13.14
CA GLU A 201 -1.73 -18.84 -13.75
C GLU A 201 -1.61 -18.88 -15.29
N ALA A 202 -1.47 -17.71 -15.91
CA ALA A 202 -1.27 -17.59 -17.36
C ALA A 202 0.02 -18.28 -17.83
N LEU A 203 1.11 -18.18 -17.05
CA LEU A 203 2.39 -18.84 -17.35
C LEU A 203 2.37 -20.36 -17.10
N GLN A 204 1.48 -20.86 -16.25
CA GLN A 204 1.34 -22.29 -15.93
C GLN A 204 0.47 -23.08 -16.93
N GLY A 205 -0.01 -22.44 -18.02
CA GLY A 205 -0.61 -23.14 -19.15
C GLY A 205 -2.03 -23.68 -18.90
N LYS A 206 -2.81 -23.08 -17.99
CA LYS A 206 -4.24 -23.39 -17.79
C LYS A 206 -5.20 -22.44 -18.52
N MET A 207 -4.68 -21.49 -19.29
CA MET A 207 -5.46 -20.72 -20.27
C MET A 207 -4.99 -21.09 -21.67
N ASP A 208 -5.79 -21.90 -22.37
CA ASP A 208 -5.72 -21.99 -23.83
C ASP A 208 -6.02 -20.60 -24.38
N GLY A 209 -4.96 -19.87 -24.75
CA GLY A 209 -5.07 -18.50 -25.25
C GLY A 209 -4.23 -17.54 -24.43
N LEU A 210 -3.00 -17.32 -24.90
CA LEU A 210 -2.28 -16.07 -24.68
C LEU A 210 -3.30 -14.92 -24.88
N PRO A 211 -3.55 -14.02 -23.89
CA PRO A 211 -4.44 -12.90 -24.14
C PRO A 211 -3.74 -12.01 -25.18
N SER A 212 -4.22 -12.12 -26.41
CA SER A 212 -3.95 -11.22 -27.53
C SER A 212 -3.95 -9.78 -27.02
N LEU A 213 -2.79 -9.12 -27.02
CA LEU A 213 -2.56 -7.67 -26.98
C LEU A 213 -3.34 -6.75 -26.01
N ASP A 214 -4.24 -7.26 -25.16
CA ASP A 214 -5.22 -6.47 -24.40
C ASP A 214 -5.05 -6.59 -22.87
N LEU A 215 -3.97 -7.20 -22.38
CA LEU A 215 -3.66 -7.27 -20.94
C LEU A 215 -3.65 -5.88 -20.26
N PRO A 216 -3.13 -4.79 -20.87
CA PRO A 216 -3.25 -3.44 -20.31
C PRO A 216 -4.69 -2.93 -20.20
N LYS A 217 -5.58 -3.35 -21.11
CA LYS A 217 -7.00 -2.98 -21.11
C LYS A 217 -7.76 -3.76 -20.03
N GLN A 218 -7.46 -5.06 -19.88
CA GLN A 218 -8.02 -5.89 -18.81
C GLN A 218 -7.57 -5.43 -17.42
N LEU A 219 -6.32 -5.01 -17.26
CA LEU A 219 -5.81 -4.42 -16.02
C LEU A 219 -6.44 -3.06 -15.74
N LYS A 220 -6.66 -2.23 -16.77
CA LYS A 220 -7.41 -0.97 -16.64
C LYS A 220 -8.86 -1.22 -16.23
N ASP A 221 -9.53 -2.19 -16.84
CA ASP A 221 -10.92 -2.54 -16.52
C ASP A 221 -11.03 -3.11 -15.09
N LYS A 222 -10.06 -3.91 -14.63
CA LYS A 222 -10.00 -4.41 -13.24
C LYS A 222 -9.65 -3.33 -12.23
N ARG A 223 -8.71 -2.43 -12.56
CA ARG A 223 -8.38 -1.24 -11.75
C ARG A 223 -9.59 -0.32 -11.62
N ASP A 224 -10.29 -0.10 -12.72
CA ASP A 224 -11.50 0.69 -12.76
C ASP A 224 -12.57 -0.04 -11.91
N MET A 225 -12.80 -1.35 -12.07
CA MET A 225 -13.71 -2.17 -11.25
C MET A 225 -13.38 -2.13 -9.74
N LEU A 226 -12.12 -2.20 -9.34
CA LEU A 226 -11.73 -2.07 -7.94
C LEU A 226 -11.91 -0.63 -7.41
N GLY A 227 -11.73 0.37 -8.29
CA GLY A 227 -12.15 1.75 -8.03
C GLY A 227 -13.64 1.87 -7.72
N HIS A 228 -14.49 1.09 -8.42
CA HIS A 228 -15.93 1.01 -8.13
C HIS A 228 -16.21 0.34 -6.79
N TYR A 229 -15.46 -0.70 -6.41
CA TYR A 229 -15.66 -1.41 -5.14
C TYR A 229 -15.29 -0.56 -3.91
N ILE A 230 -14.32 0.35 -4.08
CA ILE A 230 -13.87 1.23 -2.99
C ILE A 230 -14.72 2.49 -2.90
N ALA A 231 -15.18 3.02 -4.04
CA ALA A 231 -16.27 3.99 -4.03
C ALA A 231 -17.51 3.41 -3.33
N ALA A 232 -17.88 2.15 -3.61
CA ALA A 232 -18.98 1.45 -2.95
C ALA A 232 -18.79 1.26 -1.43
N ARG A 233 -17.54 1.11 -0.95
CA ARG A 233 -17.24 1.01 0.50
C ARG A 233 -17.41 2.35 1.22
N ASP A 234 -17.08 3.44 0.55
CA ASP A 234 -17.23 4.80 1.08
C ASP A 234 -18.71 5.28 1.10
N TYR A 235 -19.65 4.51 0.53
CA TYR A 235 -21.09 4.80 0.55
C TYR A 235 -21.82 4.29 1.81
N ASN A 236 -21.16 3.56 2.72
CA ASN A 236 -21.79 3.17 3.98
C ASN A 236 -21.91 4.33 4.98
N GLU A 237 -21.39 5.52 4.66
CA GLU A 237 -21.79 6.79 5.26
C GLU A 237 -22.42 7.67 4.17
N GLY A 238 -23.76 7.78 4.20
CA GLY A 238 -24.54 8.47 3.18
C GLY A 238 -24.16 9.94 3.02
N LEU A 239 -24.06 10.39 1.77
CA LEU A 239 -23.90 11.81 1.42
C LEU A 239 -25.19 12.58 1.82
N PRO A 240 -25.10 13.74 2.48
CA PRO A 240 -26.28 14.47 2.93
C PRO A 240 -27.17 14.93 1.76
N PRO A 241 -28.51 14.98 1.94
CA PRO A 241 -29.43 15.47 0.92
C PRO A 241 -29.04 16.89 0.48
N GLY A 242 -28.82 17.10 -0.82
CA GLY A 242 -28.49 18.42 -1.40
C GLY A 242 -27.05 18.62 -1.89
N ALA A 243 -26.15 17.63 -1.71
CA ALA A 243 -24.74 17.75 -2.09
C ALA A 243 -24.45 17.89 -3.60
N LEU A 244 -25.45 17.69 -4.48
CA LEU A 244 -25.28 17.84 -5.94
C LEU A 244 -25.80 19.17 -6.49
N GLY A 245 -26.35 20.06 -5.66
CA GLY A 245 -26.90 21.34 -6.12
C GLY A 245 -28.07 21.20 -7.10
N PRO A 246 -28.71 22.30 -7.50
CA PRO A 246 -29.79 22.27 -8.49
C PRO A 246 -29.23 21.93 -9.89
N CYS A 247 -29.74 20.86 -10.50
CA CYS A 247 -29.41 20.46 -11.86
C CYS A 247 -30.35 21.16 -12.86
N ASP A 248 -29.78 21.90 -13.82
CA ASP A 248 -30.52 22.45 -14.97
C ASP A 248 -31.05 21.30 -15.86
N PRO A 249 -32.38 21.20 -16.11
CA PRO A 249 -32.99 20.15 -16.94
C PRO A 249 -32.46 20.10 -18.39
N SER A 250 -31.89 21.20 -18.88
CA SER A 250 -31.39 21.31 -20.26
C SER A 250 -29.93 20.87 -20.39
N ARG A 251 -29.24 20.62 -19.28
CA ARG A 251 -27.84 20.22 -19.27
C ARG A 251 -27.71 18.72 -19.57
N ALA A 252 -26.87 18.38 -20.55
CA ALA A 252 -26.52 16.99 -20.80
C ALA A 252 -25.81 16.37 -19.59
N MET A 253 -26.37 15.27 -19.05
CA MET A 253 -25.74 14.51 -17.98
C MET A 253 -24.36 13.99 -18.41
N SER A 254 -23.36 14.15 -17.54
CA SER A 254 -22.03 13.57 -17.69
C SER A 254 -22.10 12.05 -17.72
N PHE A 255 -21.06 11.41 -18.25
CA PHE A 255 -20.97 9.95 -18.30
C PHE A 255 -21.12 9.32 -16.91
N GLU A 256 -20.55 9.97 -15.89
CA GLU A 256 -20.61 9.51 -14.50
C GLU A 256 -22.02 9.63 -13.91
N GLU A 257 -22.75 10.71 -14.20
CA GLU A 257 -24.15 10.89 -13.80
C GLU A 257 -25.07 9.86 -14.47
N LYS A 258 -24.88 9.60 -15.76
CA LYS A 258 -25.63 8.56 -16.50
C LYS A 258 -25.35 7.16 -15.95
N ARG A 259 -24.09 6.85 -15.63
CA ARG A 259 -23.70 5.56 -15.04
C ARG A 259 -24.30 5.37 -13.65
N LYS A 260 -24.28 6.41 -12.81
CA LYS A 260 -24.89 6.40 -11.46
C LYS A 260 -26.41 6.24 -11.52
N LEU A 261 -27.08 6.95 -12.43
CA LEU A 261 -28.51 6.81 -12.64
C LEU A 261 -28.86 5.37 -13.06
N SER A 262 -28.11 4.80 -13.99
CA SER A 262 -28.30 3.39 -14.41
C SER A 262 -28.16 2.41 -13.24
N ALA A 263 -27.18 2.61 -12.37
CA ALA A 263 -26.96 1.73 -11.22
C ALA A 263 -28.11 1.82 -10.20
N HIS A 264 -28.61 3.03 -9.92
CA HIS A 264 -29.75 3.19 -9.01
C HIS A 264 -31.04 2.61 -9.61
N LEU A 265 -31.28 2.77 -10.91
CA LEU A 265 -32.46 2.17 -11.56
C LEU A 265 -32.50 0.65 -11.39
N THR A 266 -31.34 -0.02 -11.39
CA THR A 266 -31.26 -1.48 -11.17
C THR A 266 -31.47 -1.93 -9.71
N GLN A 267 -31.45 -1.00 -8.76
CA GLN A 267 -31.59 -1.29 -7.32
C GLN A 267 -32.93 -0.80 -6.74
N LEU A 268 -33.76 -0.15 -7.55
CA LEU A 268 -35.07 0.31 -7.10
C LEU A 268 -36.03 -0.88 -6.89
N PRO A 269 -36.88 -0.84 -5.85
CA PRO A 269 -38.00 -1.76 -5.72
C PRO A 269 -38.94 -1.67 -6.93
N ASN A 270 -39.60 -2.77 -7.30
CA ASN A 270 -40.48 -2.83 -8.47
C ASN A 270 -41.56 -1.74 -8.50
N GLU A 271 -42.10 -1.36 -7.34
CA GLU A 271 -43.11 -0.29 -7.20
C GLU A 271 -42.58 1.09 -7.61
N GLN A 272 -41.30 1.37 -7.33
CA GLN A 272 -40.66 2.64 -7.70
C GLN A 272 -40.16 2.63 -9.15
N LEU A 273 -39.76 1.46 -9.66
CA LEU A 273 -39.47 1.25 -11.08
C LEU A 273 -40.69 1.56 -11.96
N GLN A 274 -41.89 1.18 -11.50
CA GLN A 274 -43.12 1.48 -12.23
C GLN A 274 -43.38 2.98 -12.35
N GLY A 275 -43.19 3.75 -11.27
CA GLY A 275 -43.27 5.21 -11.33
C GLY A 275 -42.23 5.85 -12.25
N VAL A 276 -41.02 5.28 -12.34
CA VAL A 276 -40.00 5.75 -13.30
C VAL A 276 -40.45 5.49 -14.75
N VAL A 277 -41.03 4.33 -15.02
CA VAL A 277 -41.54 4.00 -16.36
C VAL A 277 -42.65 4.96 -16.77
N GLU A 278 -43.59 5.26 -15.87
CA GLU A 278 -44.67 6.22 -16.12
C GLU A 278 -44.15 7.63 -16.42
N ILE A 279 -43.11 8.09 -15.71
CA ILE A 279 -42.46 9.39 -15.95
C ILE A 279 -41.79 9.41 -17.33
N VAL A 280 -41.11 8.33 -17.71
CA VAL A 280 -40.43 8.21 -19.02
C VAL A 280 -41.45 8.19 -20.16
N GLU A 281 -42.54 7.43 -20.01
CA GLU A 281 -43.64 7.38 -20.97
C GLU A 281 -44.31 8.74 -21.14
N ALA A 282 -44.58 9.45 -20.04
CA ALA A 282 -45.13 10.80 -20.07
C ALA A 282 -44.19 11.80 -20.77
N ALA A 283 -42.88 11.70 -20.53
CA ALA A 283 -41.88 12.56 -21.18
C ALA A 283 -41.74 12.27 -22.69
N LEU A 284 -41.79 11.00 -23.09
CA LEU A 284 -41.76 10.60 -24.50
C LEU A 284 -43.05 11.03 -25.23
N ALA A 285 -44.21 10.90 -24.59
CA ALA A 285 -45.49 11.37 -25.12
C ALA A 285 -45.50 12.89 -25.32
N ALA A 286 -45.04 13.66 -24.33
CA ALA A 286 -44.92 15.11 -24.43
C ALA A 286 -43.97 15.52 -25.58
N HIS A 287 -42.86 14.79 -25.77
CA HIS A 287 -41.91 15.05 -26.84
C HIS A 287 -42.46 14.68 -28.24
N ALA A 288 -43.36 13.70 -28.34
CA ALA A 288 -44.03 13.31 -29.58
C ALA A 288 -45.08 14.34 -30.03
N VAL A 289 -45.84 14.90 -29.09
CA VAL A 289 -46.83 15.97 -29.35
C VAL A 289 -46.15 17.25 -29.86
N SER A 290 -44.98 17.62 -29.33
CA SER A 290 -44.22 18.79 -29.82
C SER A 290 -43.63 18.63 -31.23
N ARG A 291 -43.54 17.41 -31.80
CA ARG A 291 -43.01 17.20 -33.17
C ARG A 291 -44.09 17.16 -34.25
N LEU A 292 -45.37 17.05 -33.89
CA LEU A 292 -46.49 17.01 -34.83
C LEU A 292 -47.22 18.37 -34.99
N GLY A 293 -46.82 19.38 -34.20
CA GLY A 293 -47.41 20.72 -34.22
C GLY A 293 -46.48 21.84 -34.72
N GLY A 294 -45.40 21.51 -35.44
CA GLY A 294 -44.44 22.46 -36.00
C GLY A 294 -44.29 22.30 -37.52
#